data_AF-A0A7T4MSZ6-F1
#
_entry.id   AF-A0A7T4MSZ6-F1
#
_cell.length_a   1.000
_cell.length_b   1.000
_cell.length_c   1.000
_cell.angle_alpha   90.00
_cell.angle_beta   90.00
_cell.angle_gamma   90.00
#
_symmetry.space_group_name_H-M   'P 1'
#
loop_
_entity.id
_entity.type
_entity.pdbx_description
1 polymer ?
#
loop_
_entity_poly.entity_id
_entity_poly.type
_entity_poly.pdbx_seq_one_letter_code
_entity_poly.pdbx_strand_id
1 'polypeptide(L)'
;MSPTGSAPQTPSAPVDAPGPSIRRVPEDKARAGVAGRGRRGQEETQTGRVRRARRINRILAETYPYAVAELDFDSPFQLLVATVLSAQTTDVKVNAVTPGLFAAYPTPQDLAQAPHEAVEEIVRPLGFYRAKTRSIIALADRLVDEHDGEVPDTLEGLTALPGVGRKTAFVVLGNAFGRPGLTVDTHFGRLARRFGFTEQEDPVKVEHDVAALFPPKDWTMLSHRLIYHGRRICHARRPACGVCPVADLCPSYGAGETDPEAAARLLKYEFAPGREQLHRRFLEGATRRQLRAEGYGLGA
;
A
#
# COMPACT_ATOMS: atom_id res chain seq x y z
N MET A 1 -15.99 -48.19 19.97
CA MET A 1 -15.07 -47.94 18.84
C MET A 1 -15.37 -46.55 18.33
N SER A 2 -14.58 -45.56 18.75
CA SER A 2 -14.73 -44.15 18.36
C SER A 2 -13.42 -43.72 17.72
N PRO A 3 -13.40 -43.26 16.46
CA PRO A 3 -12.20 -42.71 15.87
C PRO A 3 -12.12 -41.22 16.18
N THR A 4 -11.16 -40.83 17.02
CA THR A 4 -10.76 -39.44 17.21
C THR A 4 -9.88 -39.01 16.04
N GLY A 5 -10.45 -38.24 15.12
CA GLY A 5 -9.71 -37.57 14.05
C GLY A 5 -8.88 -36.42 14.62
N SER A 6 -7.55 -36.55 14.59
CA SER A 6 -6.63 -35.43 14.86
C SER A 6 -6.61 -34.48 13.67
N ALA A 7 -6.75 -33.18 13.94
CA ALA A 7 -6.57 -32.12 12.97
C ALA A 7 -5.12 -32.11 12.43
N PRO A 8 -4.89 -31.75 11.15
CA PRO A 8 -3.55 -31.66 10.58
C PRO A 8 -2.77 -30.53 11.24
N GLN A 9 -1.65 -30.88 11.88
CA GLN A 9 -0.72 -29.94 12.49
C GLN A 9 0.07 -29.24 11.38
N THR A 10 0.04 -27.91 11.37
CA THR A 10 0.92 -27.09 10.54
C THR A 10 2.37 -27.35 10.98
N PRO A 11 3.31 -27.70 10.07
CA PRO A 11 4.68 -27.96 10.46
C PRO A 11 5.33 -26.70 11.03
N SER A 12 5.88 -26.80 12.24
CA SER A 12 6.67 -25.73 12.85
C SER A 12 7.99 -25.59 12.10
N ALA A 13 8.23 -24.40 11.53
CA ALA A 13 9.46 -24.10 10.80
C ALA A 13 10.69 -24.13 11.74
N PRO A 14 11.86 -24.59 11.26
CA PRO A 14 13.11 -24.61 12.01
C PRO A 14 13.64 -23.19 12.28
N VAL A 15 14.32 -23.02 13.42
CA VAL A 15 14.74 -21.75 14.05
C VAL A 15 15.89 -21.03 13.31
N ASP A 16 16.46 -21.63 12.26
CA ASP A 16 17.66 -21.13 11.57
C ASP A 16 17.43 -20.61 10.13
N ALA A 17 16.19 -20.30 9.75
CA ALA A 17 15.94 -19.65 8.46
C ALA A 17 16.51 -18.21 8.48
N PRO A 18 17.33 -17.78 7.49
CA PRO A 18 17.73 -16.39 7.40
C PRO A 18 16.47 -15.54 7.23
N GLY A 19 16.29 -14.57 8.14
CA GLY A 19 15.13 -13.68 8.15
C GLY A 19 14.95 -12.89 6.84
N PRO A 20 13.91 -12.04 6.74
CA PRO A 20 13.60 -11.35 5.50
C PRO A 20 14.79 -10.53 4.99
N SER A 21 14.97 -10.49 3.66
CA SER A 21 16.08 -9.82 2.99
C SER A 21 15.88 -8.30 3.03
N ILE A 22 16.19 -7.71 4.19
CA ILE A 22 16.05 -6.28 4.47
C ILE A 22 17.44 -5.74 4.80
N ARG A 23 17.80 -4.58 4.21
CA ARG A 23 19.02 -3.84 4.58
C ARG A 23 19.06 -3.65 6.10
N ARG A 24 20.09 -4.17 6.77
CA ARG A 24 20.32 -3.94 8.20
C ARG A 24 21.16 -2.69 8.40
N VAL A 25 20.74 -1.84 9.33
CA VAL A 25 21.48 -0.64 9.74
C VAL A 25 21.92 -0.83 11.19
N PRO A 26 23.24 -0.87 11.47
CA PRO A 26 23.77 -0.89 12.83
C PRO A 26 23.23 0.26 13.68
N GLU A 27 22.93 0.00 14.96
CA GLU A 27 22.31 0.98 15.85
C GLU A 27 23.17 2.23 16.04
N ASP A 28 24.50 2.07 16.16
CA ASP A 28 25.47 3.17 16.25
C ASP A 28 25.37 4.10 15.03
N LYS A 29 25.24 3.54 13.82
CA LYS A 29 25.06 4.30 12.59
C LYS A 29 23.70 4.99 12.54
N ALA A 30 22.64 4.32 13.00
CA ALA A 30 21.30 4.91 13.08
C ALA A 30 21.27 6.12 14.04
N ARG A 31 21.83 5.95 15.24
CA ARG A 31 21.97 7.00 16.26
C ARG A 31 22.85 8.15 15.77
N ALA A 32 24.00 7.85 15.15
CA ALA A 32 24.89 8.86 14.58
C ALA A 32 24.20 9.68 13.48
N GLY A 33 23.36 9.03 12.65
CA GLY A 33 22.53 9.69 11.65
C GLY A 33 21.64 10.76 12.29
N VAL A 34 20.92 10.42 13.36
CA VAL A 34 20.03 11.37 14.09
C VAL A 34 20.84 12.46 14.77
N ALA A 35 21.87 12.10 15.54
CA ALA A 35 22.67 13.05 16.29
C ALA A 35 23.41 14.07 15.40
N GLY A 36 23.91 13.63 14.24
CA GLY A 36 24.57 14.50 13.27
C GLY A 36 23.69 15.62 12.71
N ARG A 37 22.35 15.42 12.73
CA ARG A 37 21.37 16.44 12.30
C ARG A 37 21.13 17.50 13.38
N GLY A 38 21.14 17.11 14.67
CA GLY A 38 20.97 18.04 15.79
C GLY A 38 22.23 18.83 16.17
N ARG A 39 23.42 18.25 15.96
CA ARG A 39 24.71 18.82 16.42
C ARG A 39 25.17 20.09 15.70
N ARG A 40 24.59 20.44 14.55
CA ARG A 40 25.05 21.58 13.75
C ARG A 40 24.25 22.87 13.94
N GLY A 41 23.15 22.86 14.70
CA GLY A 41 22.30 24.06 14.89
C GLY A 41 21.80 24.70 13.58
N GLN A 42 21.94 24.00 12.46
CA GLN A 42 21.62 24.46 11.12
C GLN A 42 20.58 23.51 10.55
N GLU A 43 19.46 24.08 10.10
CA GLU A 43 18.41 23.35 9.41
C GLU A 43 18.98 22.65 8.16
N GLU A 44 18.48 21.45 7.86
CA GLU A 44 18.89 20.72 6.66
C GLU A 44 18.58 21.56 5.41
N THR A 45 19.61 21.87 4.62
CA THR A 45 19.44 22.55 3.33
C THR A 45 18.47 21.80 2.43
N GLN A 46 17.74 22.52 1.57
CA GLN A 46 16.80 21.91 0.63
C GLN A 46 17.47 20.83 -0.25
N THR A 47 18.68 21.08 -0.74
CA THR A 47 19.45 20.09 -1.52
C THR A 47 19.81 18.85 -0.70
N GLY A 48 20.14 19.02 0.59
CA GLY A 48 20.35 17.91 1.52
C GLY A 48 19.11 17.04 1.66
N ARG A 49 17.95 17.68 1.89
CA ARG A 49 16.64 17.02 2.00
C ARG A 49 16.30 16.22 0.74
N VAL A 50 16.48 16.82 -0.44
CA VAL A 50 16.26 16.14 -1.74
C VAL A 50 17.16 14.92 -1.88
N ARG A 51 18.46 15.05 -1.59
CA ARG A 51 19.43 13.92 -1.68
C ARG A 51 19.04 12.78 -0.73
N ARG A 52 18.65 13.12 0.50
CA ARG A 52 18.24 12.15 1.52
C ARG A 52 16.93 11.46 1.14
N ALA A 53 15.92 12.22 0.73
CA ALA A 53 14.63 11.70 0.29
C ALA A 53 14.78 10.71 -0.89
N ARG A 54 15.58 11.07 -1.89
CA ARG A 54 15.87 10.18 -3.03
C ARG A 54 16.70 8.96 -2.64
N ARG A 55 17.61 9.06 -1.66
CA ARG A 55 18.33 7.90 -1.12
C ARG A 55 17.40 6.96 -0.35
N ILE A 56 16.47 7.48 0.44
CA ILE A 56 15.41 6.70 1.10
C ILE A 56 14.59 5.95 0.05
N ASN A 57 14.09 6.63 -0.99
CA ASN A 57 13.30 5.97 -2.05
C ASN A 57 14.07 4.84 -2.76
N ARG A 58 15.37 5.01 -3.02
CA ARG A 58 16.21 3.93 -3.61
C ARG A 58 16.30 2.70 -2.70
N ILE A 59 16.56 2.89 -1.42
CA ILE A 59 16.62 1.77 -0.46
C ILE A 59 15.24 1.10 -0.34
N LEU A 60 14.15 1.86 -0.34
CA LEU A 60 12.80 1.29 -0.32
C LEU A 60 12.47 0.56 -1.64
N ALA A 61 13.04 0.98 -2.78
CA ALA A 61 12.91 0.26 -4.03
C ALA A 61 13.59 -1.11 -3.98
N GLU A 62 14.78 -1.19 -3.38
CA GLU A 62 15.50 -2.45 -3.14
C GLU A 62 14.79 -3.33 -2.11
N THR A 63 14.15 -2.72 -1.10
CA THR A 63 13.41 -3.44 -0.05
C THR A 63 12.10 -4.02 -0.57
N TYR A 64 11.44 -3.32 -1.51
CA TYR A 64 10.14 -3.70 -2.07
C TYR A 64 10.18 -3.69 -3.60
N PRO A 65 10.99 -4.56 -4.25
CA PRO A 65 11.10 -4.59 -5.71
C PRO A 65 9.78 -5.03 -6.37
N TYR A 66 8.94 -5.75 -5.63
CA TYR A 66 7.62 -6.24 -6.02
C TYR A 66 6.45 -5.33 -5.58
N ALA A 67 6.73 -4.09 -5.17
CA ALA A 67 5.66 -3.17 -4.75
C ALA A 67 4.72 -2.86 -5.92
N VAL A 68 3.42 -3.04 -5.70
CA VAL A 68 2.34 -2.76 -6.66
C VAL A 68 1.10 -2.30 -5.88
N ALA A 69 0.05 -1.86 -6.57
CA ALA A 69 -1.25 -1.73 -5.91
C ALA A 69 -1.66 -3.08 -5.30
N GLU A 70 -2.05 -3.09 -4.03
CA GLU A 70 -2.41 -4.35 -3.34
C GLU A 70 -3.84 -4.83 -3.66
N LEU A 71 -4.63 -4.02 -4.39
CA LEU A 71 -5.92 -4.40 -4.98
C LEU A 71 -5.69 -5.19 -6.27
N ASP A 72 -6.45 -6.25 -6.47
CA ASP A 72 -6.37 -7.05 -7.69
C ASP A 72 -7.31 -6.50 -8.77
N PHE A 73 -6.80 -6.37 -10.00
CA PHE A 73 -7.55 -5.89 -11.15
C PHE A 73 -6.87 -6.37 -12.45
N ASP A 74 -7.67 -6.53 -13.50
CA ASP A 74 -7.19 -6.84 -14.86
C ASP A 74 -7.51 -5.72 -15.87
N SER A 75 -8.21 -4.65 -15.44
CA SER A 75 -8.55 -3.49 -16.29
C SER A 75 -8.65 -2.18 -15.49
N PRO A 76 -8.59 -1.00 -16.14
CA PRO A 76 -8.82 0.29 -15.48
C PRO A 76 -10.17 0.37 -14.77
N PHE A 77 -11.23 -0.20 -15.35
CA PHE A 77 -12.56 -0.28 -14.75
C PHE A 77 -12.56 -1.07 -13.44
N GLN A 78 -11.95 -2.26 -13.45
CA GLN A 78 -11.84 -3.08 -12.24
C GLN A 78 -11.05 -2.36 -11.15
N LEU A 79 -9.93 -1.70 -11.48
CA LEU A 79 -9.16 -0.93 -10.50
C LEU A 79 -9.99 0.22 -9.91
N LEU A 80 -10.72 0.94 -10.76
CA LEU A 80 -11.56 2.05 -10.33
C LEU A 80 -12.63 1.58 -9.34
N VAL A 81 -13.40 0.55 -9.70
CA VAL A 81 -14.44 -0.04 -8.85
C VAL A 81 -13.83 -0.58 -7.55
N ALA A 82 -12.74 -1.36 -7.62
CA ALA A 82 -12.07 -1.90 -6.44
C ALA A 82 -11.57 -0.79 -5.51
N THR A 83 -11.06 0.32 -6.06
CA THR A 83 -10.57 1.46 -5.28
C THR A 83 -11.72 2.17 -4.56
N VAL A 84 -12.87 2.38 -5.22
CA VAL A 84 -14.08 2.93 -4.57
C VAL A 84 -14.58 1.99 -3.47
N LEU A 85 -14.60 0.67 -3.73
CA LEU A 85 -14.98 -0.34 -2.73
C LEU A 85 -14.02 -0.41 -1.54
N SER A 86 -12.75 -0.05 -1.72
CA SER A 86 -11.72 -0.05 -0.66
C SER A 86 -11.96 1.01 0.41
N ALA A 87 -12.83 1.99 0.17
CA ALA A 87 -13.20 2.99 1.16
C ALA A 87 -13.63 2.32 2.48
N GLN A 88 -12.94 2.67 3.56
CA GLN A 88 -13.19 2.19 4.92
C GLN A 88 -13.25 0.65 5.06
N THR A 89 -12.48 -0.07 4.26
CA THR A 89 -12.29 -1.53 4.39
C THR A 89 -10.84 -1.90 4.08
N THR A 90 -10.51 -3.19 4.10
CA THR A 90 -9.16 -3.66 3.78
C THR A 90 -9.10 -4.20 2.36
N ASP A 91 -7.95 -4.01 1.70
CA ASP A 91 -7.69 -4.54 0.36
C ASP A 91 -7.91 -6.06 0.32
N VAL A 92 -7.56 -6.78 1.40
CA VAL A 92 -7.82 -8.23 1.54
C VAL A 92 -9.31 -8.57 1.41
N LYS A 93 -10.20 -7.80 2.04
CA LYS A 93 -11.65 -8.03 1.94
C LYS A 93 -12.17 -7.69 0.55
N VAL A 94 -11.71 -6.58 -0.03
CA VAL A 94 -12.09 -6.18 -1.40
C VAL A 94 -11.68 -7.26 -2.40
N ASN A 95 -10.46 -7.77 -2.30
CA ASN A 95 -9.92 -8.80 -3.19
C ASN A 95 -10.60 -10.17 -3.02
N ALA A 96 -11.27 -10.43 -1.89
CA ALA A 96 -12.06 -11.64 -1.70
C ALA A 96 -13.44 -11.54 -2.37
N VAL A 97 -13.97 -10.32 -2.53
CA VAL A 97 -15.33 -10.05 -3.06
C VAL A 97 -15.31 -9.75 -4.56
N THR A 98 -14.34 -8.96 -5.01
CA THR A 98 -14.25 -8.46 -6.39
C THR A 98 -14.18 -9.54 -7.47
N PRO A 99 -13.60 -10.74 -7.28
CA PRO A 99 -13.67 -11.79 -8.29
C PRO A 99 -15.11 -12.19 -8.65
N GLY A 100 -15.99 -12.31 -7.64
CA GLY A 100 -17.40 -12.61 -7.88
C GLY A 100 -18.15 -11.44 -8.54
N LEU A 101 -17.84 -10.21 -8.13
CA LEU A 101 -18.42 -9.01 -8.73
C LEU A 101 -18.05 -8.88 -10.20
N PHE A 102 -16.77 -9.02 -10.55
CA PHE A 102 -16.29 -8.84 -11.92
C PHE A 102 -16.59 -10.03 -12.83
N ALA A 103 -16.85 -11.22 -12.28
CA ALA A 103 -17.39 -12.33 -13.05
C ALA A 103 -18.86 -12.10 -13.44
N ALA A 104 -19.66 -11.52 -12.53
CA ALA A 104 -21.06 -11.20 -12.80
C ALA A 104 -21.23 -9.95 -13.67
N TYR A 105 -20.38 -8.94 -13.47
CA TYR A 105 -20.45 -7.64 -14.13
C TYR A 105 -19.06 -7.21 -14.64
N PRO A 106 -18.58 -7.79 -15.76
CA PRO A 106 -17.22 -7.57 -16.25
C PRO A 106 -17.00 -6.18 -16.86
N THR A 107 -18.06 -5.52 -17.36
CA THR A 107 -17.98 -4.20 -18.01
C THR A 107 -18.78 -3.13 -17.26
N PRO A 108 -18.52 -1.83 -17.51
CA PRO A 108 -19.35 -0.74 -17.00
C PRO A 108 -20.83 -0.90 -17.39
N GLN A 109 -21.12 -1.35 -18.61
CA GLN A 109 -22.48 -1.57 -19.09
C GLN A 109 -23.20 -2.65 -18.26
N ASP A 110 -22.52 -3.75 -17.95
CA ASP A 110 -23.09 -4.82 -17.13
C ASP A 110 -23.39 -4.32 -15.71
N LEU A 111 -22.48 -3.54 -15.12
CA LEU A 111 -22.65 -3.04 -13.75
C LEU A 111 -23.69 -1.92 -13.66
N ALA A 112 -23.78 -1.06 -14.68
CA ALA A 112 -24.80 0.00 -14.80
C ALA A 112 -26.22 -0.58 -14.83
N GLN A 113 -26.41 -1.69 -15.56
CA GLN A 113 -27.70 -2.37 -15.66
C GLN A 113 -27.96 -3.40 -14.54
N ALA A 114 -27.06 -3.52 -13.57
CA ALA A 114 -27.15 -4.53 -12.54
C ALA A 114 -28.30 -4.24 -11.56
N PRO A 115 -29.09 -5.26 -11.16
CA PRO A 115 -30.05 -5.10 -10.06
C PRO A 115 -29.32 -4.73 -8.77
N HIS A 116 -29.75 -3.66 -8.12
CA HIS A 116 -29.14 -3.16 -6.89
C HIS A 116 -29.00 -4.25 -5.82
N GLU A 117 -30.05 -5.05 -5.61
CA GLU A 117 -30.09 -6.11 -4.61
C GLU A 117 -29.03 -7.18 -4.89
N ALA A 118 -28.82 -7.55 -6.15
CA ALA A 118 -27.81 -8.53 -6.54
C ALA A 118 -26.39 -8.04 -6.28
N VAL A 119 -26.11 -6.76 -6.56
CA VAL A 119 -24.81 -6.14 -6.24
C VAL A 119 -24.64 -6.01 -4.73
N GLU A 120 -25.68 -5.60 -3.99
CA GLU A 120 -25.68 -5.55 -2.53
C GLU A 120 -25.32 -6.89 -1.89
N GLU A 121 -25.84 -8.00 -2.40
CA GLU A 121 -25.52 -9.35 -1.92
C GLU A 121 -24.02 -9.65 -2.05
N ILE A 122 -23.43 -9.36 -3.21
CA ILE A 122 -22.01 -9.60 -3.48
C ILE A 122 -21.13 -8.75 -2.58
N VAL A 123 -21.43 -7.44 -2.44
CA VAL A 123 -20.59 -6.50 -1.68
C VAL A 123 -20.90 -6.44 -0.19
N ARG A 124 -21.92 -7.16 0.29
CA ARG A 124 -22.34 -7.23 1.71
C ARG A 124 -21.17 -7.43 2.69
N PRO A 125 -20.18 -8.31 2.44
CA PRO A 125 -19.08 -8.55 3.37
C PRO A 125 -18.15 -7.34 3.60
N LEU A 126 -18.20 -6.32 2.71
CA LEU A 126 -17.31 -5.16 2.77
C LEU A 126 -17.72 -4.10 3.80
N GLY A 127 -18.93 -4.21 4.37
CA GLY A 127 -19.51 -3.16 5.21
C GLY A 127 -19.89 -1.91 4.40
N PHE A 128 -20.82 -1.11 4.92
CA PHE A 128 -21.41 0.04 4.20
C PHE A 128 -21.91 -0.31 2.79
N TYR A 129 -22.30 -1.57 2.58
CA TYR A 129 -22.50 -2.15 1.25
C TYR A 129 -23.57 -1.40 0.44
N ARG A 130 -24.66 -0.94 1.06
CA ARG A 130 -25.69 -0.15 0.36
C ARG A 130 -25.13 1.14 -0.26
N ALA A 131 -24.28 1.85 0.49
CA ALA A 131 -23.64 3.06 -0.02
C ALA A 131 -22.62 2.74 -1.10
N LYS A 132 -21.86 1.65 -0.92
CA LYS A 132 -20.91 1.15 -1.92
C LYS A 132 -21.60 0.74 -3.21
N THR A 133 -22.67 -0.04 -3.16
CA THR A 133 -23.49 -0.44 -4.30
C THR A 133 -23.98 0.77 -5.08
N ARG A 134 -24.64 1.73 -4.40
CA ARG A 134 -25.08 2.97 -5.06
C ARG A 134 -23.93 3.71 -5.73
N SER A 135 -22.77 3.76 -5.08
CA SER A 135 -21.60 4.48 -5.62
C SER A 135 -21.05 3.81 -6.87
N ILE A 136 -20.92 2.48 -6.89
CA ILE A 136 -20.31 1.76 -8.02
C ILE A 136 -21.27 1.62 -9.21
N ILE A 137 -22.58 1.51 -8.97
CA ILE A 137 -23.59 1.54 -10.03
C ILE A 137 -23.67 2.94 -10.64
N ALA A 138 -23.81 3.99 -9.83
CA ALA A 138 -23.83 5.36 -10.34
C ALA A 138 -22.53 5.76 -11.06
N LEU A 139 -21.39 5.22 -10.61
CA LEU A 139 -20.12 5.37 -11.32
C LEU A 139 -20.16 4.66 -12.68
N ALA A 140 -20.68 3.44 -12.74
CA ALA A 140 -20.80 2.70 -13.99
C ALA A 140 -21.76 3.39 -14.98
N ASP A 141 -22.91 3.87 -14.51
CA ASP A 141 -23.85 4.69 -15.29
C ASP A 141 -23.13 5.91 -15.88
N ARG A 142 -22.33 6.61 -15.06
CA ARG A 142 -21.59 7.79 -15.49
C ARG A 142 -20.55 7.50 -16.55
N LEU A 143 -19.87 6.36 -16.46
CA LEU A 143 -18.95 5.92 -17.50
C LEU A 143 -19.70 5.64 -18.81
N VAL A 144 -20.86 4.99 -18.75
CA VAL A 144 -21.65 4.68 -19.95
C VAL A 144 -22.20 5.95 -20.60
N ASP A 145 -22.79 6.85 -19.83
CA ASP A 145 -23.49 8.03 -20.35
C ASP A 145 -22.55 9.13 -20.86
N GLU A 146 -21.44 9.39 -20.15
CA GLU A 146 -20.57 10.55 -20.39
C GLU A 146 -19.19 10.17 -20.95
N HIS A 147 -18.83 8.89 -20.93
CA HIS A 147 -17.49 8.42 -21.33
C HIS A 147 -17.53 7.16 -22.21
N ASP A 148 -18.65 6.85 -22.86
CA ASP A 148 -18.80 5.71 -23.79
C ASP A 148 -18.41 4.34 -23.18
N GLY A 149 -18.53 4.20 -21.86
CA GLY A 149 -18.12 3.01 -21.12
C GLY A 149 -16.61 2.87 -20.92
N GLU A 150 -15.83 3.92 -21.16
CA GLU A 150 -14.38 3.95 -20.95
C GLU A 150 -14.01 4.72 -19.68
N VAL A 151 -13.00 4.24 -18.94
CA VAL A 151 -12.50 4.99 -17.79
C VAL A 151 -11.65 6.17 -18.29
N PRO A 152 -11.99 7.43 -17.92
CA PRO A 152 -11.21 8.57 -18.37
C PRO A 152 -9.79 8.51 -17.83
N ASP A 153 -8.82 8.87 -18.69
CA ASP A 153 -7.40 8.86 -18.34
C ASP A 153 -6.92 10.20 -17.73
N THR A 154 -7.83 11.13 -17.45
CA THR A 154 -7.53 12.47 -16.91
C THR A 154 -7.94 12.61 -15.45
N LEU A 155 -7.28 13.53 -14.73
CA LEU A 155 -7.64 13.79 -13.33
C LEU A 155 -9.05 14.37 -13.25
N GLU A 156 -9.36 15.34 -14.10
CA GLU A 156 -10.64 16.03 -14.16
C GLU A 156 -11.77 15.03 -14.43
N GLY A 157 -11.62 14.19 -15.46
CA GLY A 157 -12.60 13.17 -15.81
C GLY A 157 -12.82 12.18 -14.68
N LEU A 158 -11.76 11.66 -14.05
CA LEU A 158 -11.89 10.75 -12.92
C LEU A 158 -12.56 11.40 -11.71
N THR A 159 -12.19 12.64 -11.35
CA THR A 159 -12.77 13.32 -10.18
C THR A 159 -14.20 13.81 -10.37
N ALA A 160 -14.70 13.85 -11.61
CA ALA A 160 -16.11 14.08 -11.89
C ALA A 160 -16.98 12.85 -11.59
N LEU A 161 -16.38 11.65 -11.50
CA LEU A 161 -17.11 10.41 -11.24
C LEU A 161 -17.58 10.31 -9.76
N PRO A 162 -18.79 9.78 -9.53
CA PRO A 162 -19.31 9.54 -8.18
C PRO A 162 -18.36 8.69 -7.33
N GLY A 163 -18.04 9.16 -6.12
CA GLY A 163 -17.19 8.43 -5.17
C GLY A 163 -15.68 8.49 -5.47
N VAL A 164 -15.26 9.27 -6.46
CA VAL A 164 -13.84 9.40 -6.86
C VAL A 164 -13.29 10.76 -6.43
N GLY A 165 -12.48 10.77 -5.37
CA GLY A 165 -11.66 11.93 -5.01
C GLY A 165 -10.30 11.92 -5.69
N ARG A 166 -9.54 13.02 -5.56
CA ARG A 166 -8.16 13.17 -6.12
C ARG A 166 -7.25 11.98 -5.83
N LYS A 167 -7.27 11.46 -4.59
CA LYS A 167 -6.46 10.29 -4.21
C LYS A 167 -6.84 9.05 -5.05
N THR A 168 -8.13 8.76 -5.16
CA THR A 168 -8.63 7.62 -5.94
C THR A 168 -8.27 7.79 -7.42
N ALA A 169 -8.43 9.00 -7.96
CA ALA A 169 -8.02 9.30 -9.32
C ALA A 169 -6.52 9.02 -9.54
N PHE A 170 -5.63 9.49 -8.67
CA PHE A 170 -4.20 9.21 -8.79
C PHE A 170 -3.83 7.73 -8.64
N VAL A 171 -4.57 6.95 -7.85
CA VAL A 171 -4.40 5.48 -7.82
C VAL A 171 -4.67 4.91 -9.21
N VAL A 172 -5.78 5.29 -9.84
CA VAL A 172 -6.16 4.78 -11.17
C VAL A 172 -5.20 5.25 -12.25
N LEU A 173 -4.92 6.55 -12.32
CA LEU A 173 -3.98 7.16 -13.26
C LEU A 173 -2.60 6.49 -13.21
N GLY A 174 -2.05 6.33 -12.00
CA GLY A 174 -0.71 5.80 -11.82
C GLY A 174 -0.58 4.33 -12.18
N ASN A 175 -1.60 3.52 -11.87
CA ASN A 175 -1.51 2.06 -11.99
C ASN A 175 -2.14 1.50 -13.26
N ALA A 176 -3.16 2.16 -13.82
CA ALA A 176 -3.83 1.71 -15.03
C ALA A 176 -3.35 2.43 -16.30
N PHE A 177 -2.98 3.71 -16.18
CA PHE A 177 -2.61 4.56 -17.33
C PHE A 177 -1.15 5.00 -17.34
N GLY A 178 -0.35 4.64 -16.34
CA GLY A 178 1.05 5.05 -16.22
C GLY A 178 1.24 6.56 -16.02
N ARG A 179 0.17 7.30 -15.65
CA ARG A 179 0.19 8.75 -15.42
C ARG A 179 0.58 9.03 -13.97
N PRO A 180 1.75 9.64 -13.70
CA PRO A 180 2.26 9.73 -12.34
C PRO A 180 1.39 10.56 -11.40
N GLY A 181 1.22 10.08 -10.17
CA GLY A 181 0.48 10.79 -9.13
C GLY A 181 0.92 10.36 -7.73
N LEU A 182 0.89 11.30 -6.77
CA LEU A 182 1.14 11.01 -5.36
C LEU A 182 -0.18 10.74 -4.65
N THR A 183 -0.34 9.53 -4.13
CA THR A 183 -1.53 9.11 -3.39
C THR A 183 -1.30 9.30 -1.89
N VAL A 184 -1.51 10.53 -1.40
CA VAL A 184 -1.31 10.87 0.01
C VAL A 184 -2.41 10.23 0.87
N ASP A 185 -2.09 9.12 1.51
CA ASP A 185 -2.91 8.47 2.53
C ASP A 185 -2.32 8.62 3.94
N THR A 186 -2.92 7.94 4.92
CA THR A 186 -2.47 7.99 6.31
C THR A 186 -1.08 7.37 6.52
N HIS A 187 -0.64 6.43 5.67
CA HIS A 187 0.71 5.88 5.70
C HIS A 187 1.68 6.87 5.08
N PHE A 188 1.38 7.35 3.87
CA PHE A 188 2.20 8.31 3.14
C PHE A 188 2.46 9.56 3.96
N GLY A 189 1.42 10.24 4.44
CA GLY A 189 1.56 11.49 5.19
C GLY A 189 2.36 11.29 6.48
N ARG A 190 2.09 10.21 7.23
CA ARG A 190 2.85 9.87 8.45
C ARG A 190 4.33 9.65 8.14
N LEU A 191 4.65 8.89 7.10
CA LEU A 191 6.03 8.59 6.75
C LEU A 191 6.74 9.79 6.15
N ALA A 192 6.07 10.61 5.34
CA ALA A 192 6.61 11.86 4.83
C ALA A 192 7.05 12.77 5.99
N ARG A 193 6.24 12.88 7.05
CA ARG A 193 6.61 13.60 8.28
C ARG A 193 7.76 12.93 9.04
N ARG A 194 7.70 11.61 9.27
CA ARG A 194 8.79 10.87 9.97
C ARG A 194 10.13 10.92 9.23
N PHE A 195 10.07 10.94 7.91
CA PHE A 195 11.24 11.09 7.05
C PHE A 195 11.65 12.55 6.89
N GLY A 196 10.95 13.53 7.49
CA GLY A 196 11.27 14.94 7.37
C GLY A 196 11.24 15.43 5.93
N PHE A 197 10.27 14.96 5.13
CA PHE A 197 10.01 15.48 3.79
C PHE A 197 9.15 16.74 3.85
N THR A 198 8.27 16.80 4.85
CA THR A 198 7.34 17.90 5.11
C THR A 198 6.95 17.88 6.60
N GLU A 199 6.49 19.00 7.11
CA GLU A 199 5.85 19.13 8.43
C GLU A 199 4.32 19.25 8.32
N GLN A 200 3.79 19.31 7.09
CA GLN A 200 2.37 19.49 6.83
C GLN A 200 1.56 18.24 7.18
N GLU A 201 0.33 18.46 7.63
CA GLU A 201 -0.65 17.40 7.88
C GLU A 201 -1.72 17.32 6.80
N ASP A 202 -2.05 18.45 6.19
CA ASP A 202 -3.00 18.53 5.09
C ASP A 202 -2.50 17.73 3.86
N PRO A 203 -3.29 16.77 3.33
CA PRO A 203 -2.85 15.91 2.25
C PRO A 203 -2.42 16.65 0.99
N VAL A 204 -3.07 17.77 0.66
CA VAL A 204 -2.76 18.55 -0.55
C VAL A 204 -1.43 19.28 -0.37
N LYS A 205 -1.17 19.85 0.81
CA LYS A 205 0.14 20.47 1.09
C LYS A 205 1.26 19.44 1.13
N VAL A 206 1.01 18.26 1.72
CA VAL A 206 1.97 17.14 1.71
C VAL A 206 2.29 16.69 0.28
N GLU A 207 1.28 16.61 -0.59
CA GLU A 207 1.45 16.29 -2.02
C GLU A 207 2.44 17.27 -2.68
N HIS A 208 2.23 18.58 -2.51
CA HIS A 208 3.09 19.61 -3.10
C HIS A 208 4.53 19.57 -2.56
N ASP A 209 4.70 19.48 -1.24
CA ASP A 209 6.03 19.46 -0.62
C ASP A 209 6.83 18.23 -1.07
N VAL A 210 6.19 17.06 -1.11
CA VAL A 210 6.86 15.82 -1.52
C VAL A 210 7.11 15.81 -3.03
N ALA A 211 6.17 16.32 -3.85
CA ALA A 211 6.37 16.46 -5.29
C ALA A 211 7.63 17.28 -5.64
N ALA A 212 7.95 18.31 -4.85
CA ALA A 212 9.17 19.10 -5.04
C ALA A 212 10.48 18.33 -4.79
N LEU A 213 10.43 17.18 -4.09
CA LEU A 213 11.62 16.38 -3.76
C LEU A 213 11.94 15.30 -4.82
N PHE A 214 10.94 14.86 -5.57
CA PHE A 214 11.03 13.71 -6.48
C PHE A 214 10.58 14.05 -7.90
N PRO A 215 11.26 13.53 -8.94
CA PRO A 215 10.79 13.73 -10.31
C PRO A 215 9.44 13.02 -10.52
N PRO A 216 8.54 13.54 -11.39
CA PRO A 216 7.21 12.98 -11.60
C PRO A 216 7.18 11.48 -11.87
N LYS A 217 8.10 10.97 -12.69
CA LYS A 217 8.23 9.54 -13.02
C LYS A 217 8.35 8.61 -11.81
N ASP A 218 8.77 9.11 -10.65
CA ASP A 218 8.94 8.31 -9.43
C ASP A 218 7.69 8.32 -8.53
N TRP A 219 6.70 9.19 -8.78
CA TRP A 219 5.61 9.48 -7.83
C TRP A 219 4.75 8.27 -7.49
N THR A 220 4.25 7.54 -8.50
CA THR A 220 3.40 6.36 -8.27
C THR A 220 4.13 5.31 -7.44
N MET A 221 5.38 5.01 -7.79
CA MET A 221 6.17 4.00 -7.07
C MET A 221 6.63 4.48 -5.69
N LEU A 222 6.88 5.78 -5.51
CA LEU A 222 7.13 6.36 -4.20
C LEU A 222 5.92 6.13 -3.28
N SER A 223 4.71 6.39 -3.77
CA SER A 223 3.48 6.14 -3.02
C SER A 223 3.35 4.69 -2.58
N HIS A 224 3.53 3.74 -3.50
CA HIS A 224 3.51 2.31 -3.17
C HIS A 224 4.54 1.94 -2.11
N ARG A 225 5.79 2.39 -2.27
CA ARG A 225 6.89 2.09 -1.34
C ARG A 225 6.64 2.66 0.05
N LEU A 226 6.11 3.88 0.16
CA LEU A 226 5.75 4.47 1.46
C LEU A 226 4.59 3.73 2.11
N ILE A 227 3.55 3.36 1.35
CA ILE A 227 2.44 2.56 1.87
C ILE A 227 2.94 1.19 2.35
N TYR A 228 3.74 0.50 1.54
CA TYR A 228 4.34 -0.78 1.89
C TYR A 228 5.15 -0.69 3.17
N HIS A 229 6.05 0.28 3.25
CA HIS A 229 6.89 0.51 4.42
C HIS A 229 6.06 0.84 5.67
N GLY A 230 5.04 1.68 5.52
CA GLY A 230 4.15 2.07 6.60
C GLY A 230 3.23 0.96 7.10
N ARG A 231 2.96 -0.06 6.28
CA ARG A 231 2.18 -1.26 6.64
C ARG A 231 3.04 -2.38 7.24
N ARG A 232 4.30 -2.49 6.83
CA ARG A 232 5.20 -3.61 7.16
C ARG A 232 6.17 -3.34 8.30
N ILE A 233 6.68 -2.10 8.40
CA ILE A 233 7.78 -1.74 9.33
C ILE A 233 7.42 -0.50 10.16
N CYS A 234 7.04 0.60 9.52
CA CYS A 234 6.89 1.91 10.14
C CYS A 234 5.44 2.14 10.65
N HIS A 235 5.00 1.28 11.56
CA HIS A 235 3.65 1.27 12.14
C HIS A 235 3.31 2.58 12.85
N ALA A 236 2.02 2.92 12.89
CA ALA A 236 1.56 4.19 13.46
C ALA A 236 1.94 4.37 14.93
N ARG A 237 1.66 3.36 15.78
CA ARG A 237 1.89 3.44 17.23
C ARG A 237 3.31 3.04 17.66
N ARG A 238 3.80 1.89 17.20
CA ARG A 238 5.12 1.35 17.57
C ARG A 238 5.87 0.88 16.32
N PRO A 239 6.59 1.78 15.61
CA PRO A 239 7.37 1.39 14.44
C PRO A 239 8.56 0.51 14.82
N ALA A 240 8.97 -0.38 13.91
CA ALA A 240 10.09 -1.30 14.09
C ALA A 240 11.42 -0.64 13.68
N CYS A 241 11.85 0.38 14.43
CA CYS A 241 13.03 1.18 14.10
C CYS A 241 14.33 0.36 14.06
N GLY A 242 14.52 -0.61 14.96
CA GLY A 242 15.73 -1.44 15.07
C GLY A 242 16.02 -2.34 13.86
N VAL A 243 15.02 -2.55 13.00
CA VAL A 243 15.15 -3.33 11.75
C VAL A 243 14.83 -2.50 10.50
N CYS A 244 14.68 -1.19 10.65
CA CYS A 244 14.28 -0.32 9.54
C CYS A 244 15.44 -0.12 8.55
N PRO A 245 15.25 -0.39 7.25
CA PRO A 245 16.32 -0.30 6.26
C PRO A 245 16.81 1.12 6.00
N VAL A 246 16.09 2.15 6.47
CA VAL A 246 16.46 3.56 6.27
C VAL A 246 16.77 4.28 7.58
N ALA A 247 17.06 3.53 8.66
CA ALA A 247 17.24 4.08 10.01
C ALA A 247 18.33 5.17 10.10
N ASP A 248 19.46 5.02 9.40
CA ASP A 248 20.55 6.01 9.34
C ASP A 248 20.14 7.33 8.64
N LEU A 249 19.12 7.27 7.78
CA LEU A 249 18.60 8.42 7.02
C LEU A 249 17.34 9.04 7.64
N CYS A 250 16.70 8.37 8.60
CA CYS A 250 15.42 8.74 9.16
C CYS A 250 15.57 9.74 10.32
N PRO A 251 15.08 10.99 10.20
CA PRO A 251 15.11 11.95 11.30
C PRO A 251 14.36 11.45 12.55
N SER A 252 13.29 10.67 12.37
CA SER A 252 12.50 10.08 13.46
C SER A 252 12.96 8.69 13.92
N TYR A 253 14.17 8.24 13.61
CA TYR A 253 14.70 7.02 14.21
C TYR A 253 14.69 7.13 15.75
N GLY A 254 14.22 6.09 16.44
CA GLY A 254 13.97 6.13 17.89
C GLY A 254 12.52 6.43 18.28
N ALA A 255 11.63 6.73 17.34
CA ALA A 255 10.19 6.91 17.60
C ALA A 255 9.44 5.60 17.93
N GLY A 256 10.12 4.46 17.94
CA GLY A 256 9.55 3.14 18.22
C GLY A 256 10.61 2.18 18.74
N GLU A 257 10.40 0.88 18.53
CA GLU A 257 11.30 -0.15 19.05
C GLU A 257 12.65 -0.12 18.34
N THR A 258 13.74 0.07 19.09
CA THR A 258 15.11 0.14 18.55
C THR A 258 15.90 -1.13 18.77
N ASP A 259 15.51 -1.97 19.73
CA ASP A 259 16.14 -3.28 19.91
C ASP A 259 15.88 -4.15 18.67
N PRO A 260 16.93 -4.66 17.98
CA PRO A 260 16.75 -5.37 16.72
C PRO A 260 15.88 -6.63 16.83
N GLU A 261 15.96 -7.37 17.93
CA GLU A 261 15.21 -8.60 18.13
C GLU A 261 13.73 -8.31 18.42
N ALA A 262 13.46 -7.39 19.33
CA ALA A 262 12.10 -6.94 19.64
C ALA A 262 11.44 -6.26 18.44
N ALA A 263 12.19 -5.44 17.68
CA ALA A 263 11.70 -4.78 16.47
C ALA A 263 11.39 -5.79 15.35
N ALA A 264 12.18 -6.86 15.21
CA ALA A 264 11.90 -7.91 14.22
C ALA A 264 10.54 -8.59 14.46
N ARG A 265 10.12 -8.75 15.72
CA ARG A 265 8.80 -9.31 16.08
C ARG A 265 7.62 -8.41 15.70
N LEU A 266 7.88 -7.13 15.41
CA LEU A 266 6.85 -6.18 14.99
C LEU A 266 6.63 -6.17 13.48
N LEU A 267 7.48 -6.84 12.70
CA LEU A 267 7.32 -6.91 11.25
C LEU A 267 6.00 -7.58 10.88
N LYS A 268 5.39 -7.12 9.78
CA LYS A 268 4.08 -7.61 9.31
C LYS A 268 4.12 -8.09 7.86
N TYR A 269 3.04 -8.76 7.45
CA TYR A 269 2.88 -9.34 6.12
C TYR A 269 4.02 -10.31 5.81
N GLU A 270 4.64 -10.24 4.63
CA GLU A 270 5.73 -11.13 4.24
C GLU A 270 6.99 -10.98 5.10
N PHE A 271 7.13 -9.89 5.85
CA PHE A 271 8.24 -9.70 6.77
C PHE A 271 7.99 -10.23 8.18
N ALA A 272 6.77 -10.66 8.51
CA ALA A 272 6.49 -11.20 9.83
C ALA A 272 7.31 -12.49 10.08
N PRO A 273 7.72 -12.75 11.34
CA PRO A 273 8.45 -13.97 11.67
C PRO A 273 7.71 -15.24 11.21
N GLY A 274 8.41 -16.18 10.59
CA GLY A 274 7.84 -17.43 10.07
C GLY A 274 7.21 -17.30 8.68
N ARG A 275 7.40 -16.17 7.99
CA ARG A 275 6.86 -15.90 6.65
C ARG A 275 7.94 -15.73 5.58
N GLU A 276 9.13 -16.25 5.83
CA GLU A 276 10.31 -16.14 4.99
C GLU A 276 10.07 -16.75 3.61
N GLN A 277 9.31 -17.85 3.53
CA GLN A 277 8.93 -18.46 2.26
C GLN A 277 8.03 -17.54 1.42
N LEU A 278 7.03 -16.89 2.04
CA LEU A 278 6.18 -15.93 1.34
C LEU A 278 7.01 -14.75 0.80
N HIS A 279 7.93 -14.22 1.59
CA HIS A 279 8.81 -13.16 1.14
C HIS A 279 9.70 -13.60 -0.04
N ARG A 280 10.25 -14.81 0.01
CA ARG A 280 11.04 -15.38 -1.09
C ARG A 280 10.22 -15.48 -2.37
N ARG A 281 8.98 -15.98 -2.28
CA ARG A 281 8.08 -16.07 -3.45
C ARG A 281 7.81 -14.69 -4.06
N PHE A 282 7.61 -13.65 -3.24
CA PHE A 282 7.50 -12.28 -3.74
C PHE A 282 8.76 -11.82 -4.48
N LEU A 283 9.96 -12.13 -3.96
CA LEU A 283 11.24 -11.80 -4.63
C LEU A 283 11.43 -12.58 -5.93
N GLU A 284 10.90 -13.79 -6.04
CA GLU A 284 10.85 -14.60 -7.27
C GLU A 284 9.81 -14.09 -8.29
N GLY A 285 9.07 -13.03 -7.97
CA GLY A 285 8.09 -12.42 -8.86
C GLY A 285 6.68 -13.03 -8.79
N ALA A 286 6.39 -13.85 -7.78
CA ALA A 286 5.03 -14.39 -7.60
C ALA A 286 4.02 -13.26 -7.36
N THR A 287 2.95 -13.27 -8.14
CA THR A 287 1.83 -12.32 -7.98
C THR A 287 1.01 -12.67 -6.74
N ARG A 288 0.28 -11.68 -6.20
CA ARG A 288 -0.65 -11.88 -5.08
C ARG A 288 -1.74 -12.92 -5.40
N ARG A 289 -2.19 -12.98 -6.66
CA ARG A 289 -3.13 -13.99 -7.16
C ARG A 289 -2.55 -15.40 -7.09
N GLN A 290 -1.32 -15.61 -7.60
CA GLN A 290 -0.63 -16.90 -7.51
C GLN A 290 -0.41 -17.34 -6.05
N LEU A 291 0.06 -16.42 -5.21
CA LEU A 291 0.30 -16.70 -3.79
C LEU A 291 -0.95 -17.16 -3.04
N ARG A 292 -2.12 -16.55 -3.32
CA ARG A 292 -3.38 -17.03 -2.72
C ARG A 292 -3.80 -18.40 -3.24
N ALA A 293 -3.60 -18.67 -4.53
CA ALA A 293 -3.87 -19.99 -5.10
C ALA A 293 -2.96 -21.07 -4.49
N GLU A 294 -1.72 -20.71 -4.12
CA GLU A 294 -0.78 -21.55 -3.36
C GLU A 294 -1.13 -21.67 -1.86
N GLY A 295 -2.20 -21.01 -1.39
CA GLY A 295 -2.67 -21.08 0.00
C GLY A 295 -2.02 -20.08 0.96
N TYR A 296 -1.19 -19.14 0.48
CA TYR A 296 -0.65 -18.10 1.35
C TYR A 296 -1.72 -17.07 1.71
N GLY A 297 -1.97 -16.86 3.01
CA GLY A 297 -2.74 -15.71 3.47
C GLY A 297 -1.98 -14.41 3.17
N LEU A 298 -2.61 -13.35 2.67
CA LEU A 298 -1.88 -12.08 2.36
C LEU A 298 -2.20 -10.95 3.35
N GLY A 299 -2.86 -11.29 4.46
CA GLY A 299 -3.14 -10.39 5.57
C GLY A 299 -1.91 -10.12 6.45
N ALA A 300 -2.06 -9.08 7.27
CA ALA A 300 -1.10 -8.62 8.27
C ALA A 300 -1.19 -9.42 9.56
#